data_AF-A0A6N9GUL2-F1
#
_entry.id   AF-A0A6N9GUL2-F1
#
_cell.length_a   1.000
_cell.length_b   1.000
_cell.length_c   1.000
_cell.angle_alpha   90.00
_cell.angle_beta   90.00
_cell.angle_gamma   90.00
#
_symmetry.space_group_name_H-M   'P 1'
#
loop_
_entity.id
_entity.type
_entity.pdbx_description
1 polymer ?
#
loop_
_entity_poly.entity_id
_entity_poly.type
_entity_poly.pdbx_seq_one_letter_code
_entity_poly.pdbx_strand_id
1 'polypeptide(L)' 'MQSEPGVMEVEGNIWAGRRRYGPDDDMTDFFVFAKDGRYLVIVEVPAKLSELQIGSDFILAQSSDDLDVQYVHLYRIGK' A
#
# COMPACT_ATOMS: atom_id res chain seq x y z
N MET A 1 10.56 14.53 6.05
CA MET A 1 11.44 13.58 5.34
C MET A 1 10.52 12.68 4.54
N GLN A 2 10.32 12.95 3.26
CA GLN A 2 9.41 12.14 2.41
C GLN A 2 10.16 10.87 2.03
N SER A 3 9.76 9.72 2.57
CA SER A 3 10.28 8.42 2.15
C SER A 3 9.81 8.16 0.71
N GLU A 4 10.76 7.92 -0.20
CA GLU A 4 10.41 7.40 -1.52
C GLU A 4 9.63 6.09 -1.35
N PRO A 5 8.55 5.86 -2.10
CA PRO A 5 7.89 4.58 -2.05
C PRO A 5 8.86 3.54 -2.60
N GLY A 6 9.32 2.67 -1.69
CA GLY A 6 10.32 1.68 -1.98
C GLY A 6 9.77 0.51 -2.77
N VAL A 7 10.68 -0.27 -3.33
CA VAL A 7 10.41 -1.63 -3.78
C VAL A 7 10.75 -2.56 -2.63
N MET A 8 9.84 -3.48 -2.28
CA MET A 8 10.05 -4.48 -1.23
C MET A 8 9.62 -5.87 -1.69
N GLU A 9 10.38 -6.89 -1.30
CA GLU A 9 9.91 -8.28 -1.39
C GLU A 9 9.23 -8.66 -0.09
N VAL A 10 8.00 -9.17 -0.19
CA VAL A 10 7.22 -9.71 0.93
C VAL A 10 6.66 -11.06 0.50
N GLU A 11 7.07 -12.12 1.19
CA GLU A 11 6.51 -13.48 1.03
C GLU A 11 6.46 -13.98 -0.44
N GLY A 12 7.45 -13.61 -1.26
CA GLY A 12 7.52 -13.99 -2.67
C GLY A 12 6.76 -13.08 -3.64
N ASN A 13 6.23 -11.96 -3.16
CA ASN A 13 5.69 -10.89 -3.99
C ASN A 13 6.58 -9.65 -3.91
N ILE A 14 6.75 -8.98 -5.05
CA ILE A 14 7.43 -7.70 -5.16
C ILE A 14 6.36 -6.60 -5.15
N TRP A 15 6.45 -5.72 -4.16
CA TRP A 15 5.58 -4.58 -3.99
C TRP A 15 6.34 -3.32 -4.37
N ALA A 16 5.85 -2.60 -5.36
CA ALA A 16 6.42 -1.35 -5.83
C ALA A 16 5.40 -0.23 -5.61
N GLY A 17 5.66 0.63 -4.62
CA GLY A 17 4.84 1.81 -4.40
C GLY A 17 5.11 2.87 -5.47
N ARG A 18 4.06 3.57 -5.90
CA ARG A 18 4.17 4.69 -6.82
C ARG A 18 4.51 5.97 -6.06
N ARG A 19 5.46 6.76 -6.60
CA ARG A 19 5.79 8.10 -6.10
C ARG A 19 4.55 8.99 -6.15
N ARG A 20 4.26 9.69 -5.06
CA ARG A 20 3.19 10.68 -5.04
C ARG A 20 3.49 11.81 -6.03
N TYR A 21 2.50 12.16 -6.84
CA TYR A 21 2.57 13.25 -7.81
C TYR A 21 1.83 14.48 -7.29
N GLY A 22 2.47 15.19 -6.35
CA GLY A 22 1.99 16.48 -5.85
C GLY A 22 1.25 16.40 -4.52
N PRO A 23 0.82 17.56 -3.98
CA PRO A 23 0.22 17.68 -2.66
C PRO A 23 -1.22 17.14 -2.59
N ASP A 24 -1.90 17.04 -3.73
CA ASP A 24 -3.28 16.55 -3.84
C ASP A 24 -3.35 15.04 -4.15
N ASP A 25 -2.19 14.35 -4.18
CA ASP A 25 -2.14 12.91 -4.38
C ASP A 25 -2.50 12.19 -3.06
N ASP A 26 -3.82 12.09 -2.85
CA ASP A 26 -4.44 11.49 -1.67
C ASP A 26 -4.50 9.96 -1.73
N MET A 27 -3.93 9.34 -2.77
CA MET A 27 -3.84 7.89 -2.92
C MET A 27 -2.38 7.46 -3.05
N THR A 28 -2.11 6.21 -2.71
CA THR A 28 -0.82 5.55 -2.94
C THR A 28 -1.12 4.24 -3.66
N ASP A 29 -0.58 4.11 -4.86
CA ASP A 29 -0.73 2.93 -5.69
C ASP A 29 0.41 1.95 -5.39
N PHE A 30 0.08 0.70 -5.08
CA PHE A 30 1.04 -0.39 -4.99
C PHE A 30 0.87 -1.36 -6.14
N PHE A 31 1.88 -1.45 -7.00
CA PHE A 31 1.96 -2.51 -8.00
C PHE A 31 2.53 -3.77 -7.35
N VAL A 32 1.81 -4.88 -7.49
CA VAL A 32 2.20 -6.17 -6.92
C VAL A 32 2.58 -7.11 -8.05
N PHE A 33 3.76 -7.70 -7.95
CA PHE A 33 4.28 -8.69 -8.88
C PHE A 33 4.61 -9.97 -8.13
N ALA A 34 4.47 -11.12 -8.78
CA ALA A 34 5.07 -12.35 -8.29
C ALA A 34 6.61 -12.26 -8.42
N LYS A 35 7.33 -13.11 -7.68
CA LYS A 35 8.81 -13.17 -7.69
C LYS A 35 9.42 -13.37 -9.08
N ASP A 36 8.69 -13.98 -10.00
CA ASP A 36 9.09 -14.18 -11.39
C ASP A 36 8.91 -12.92 -12.27
N GLY A 37 8.42 -11.82 -11.70
CA GLY A 37 8.15 -10.56 -12.38
C GLY A 37 6.76 -10.47 -13.00
N ARG A 38 5.90 -11.49 -12.86
CA ARG A 38 4.53 -11.46 -13.37
C ARG A 38 3.68 -10.47 -12.58
N TYR A 39 3.07 -9.51 -13.26
CA TYR A 39 2.10 -8.60 -12.65
C TYR A 39 0.90 -9.36 -12.08
N LEU A 40 0.52 -9.04 -10.84
CA LEU A 40 -0.62 -9.62 -10.14
C LEU A 40 -1.77 -8.62 -10.06
N VAL A 41 -1.54 -7.45 -9.44
CA VAL A 41 -2.59 -6.44 -9.20
C VAL A 41 -2.01 -5.06 -8.90
N ILE A 42 -2.89 -4.06 -8.88
CA ILE A 42 -2.65 -2.75 -8.27
C ILE A 42 -3.56 -2.59 -7.05
N VAL A 43 -3.00 -2.13 -5.93
CA VAL A 43 -3.76 -1.81 -4.72
C VAL A 43 -3.70 -0.31 -4.49
N GLU A 44 -4.87 0.33 -4.51
CA GLU A 44 -5.01 1.76 -4.22
C GLU A 44 -5.36 1.92 -2.75
N VAL A 45 -4.50 2.60 -1.99
CA VAL A 45 -4.74 2.91 -0.58
C VAL A 45 -4.69 4.42 -0.33
N PRO A 46 -5.54 4.96 0.57
CA PRO A 46 -5.43 6.36 0.96
C PRO A 46 -4.02 6.73 1.46
N ALA A 47 -3.50 7.85 0.97
CA ALA A 47 -2.18 8.40 1.26
C ALA A 47 -1.95 8.72 2.75
N LYS A 48 -3.01 8.98 3.52
CA LYS A 48 -2.90 9.29 4.96
C LYS A 48 -2.86 8.05 5.84
N LEU A 49 -2.85 6.85 5.26
CA LEU A 49 -2.72 5.63 6.01
C LEU A 49 -1.29 5.45 6.54
N SER A 50 -1.20 5.01 7.79
CA SER A 50 0.01 4.41 8.33
C SER A 50 -0.04 2.91 8.04
N GLU A 51 0.84 2.44 7.15
CA GLU A 51 1.01 1.02 6.86
C GLU A 51 1.44 0.29 8.14
N LEU A 52 0.69 -0.74 8.54
CA LEU A 52 1.03 -1.57 9.70
C LEU A 52 1.75 -2.85 9.26
N GLN A 53 1.24 -3.49 8.20
CA GLN A 53 1.80 -4.73 7.67
C GLN A 53 1.40 -4.92 6.21
N ILE A 54 2.30 -5.49 5.43
CA ILE A 54 2.01 -6.01 4.10
C ILE A 54 2.27 -7.51 4.14
N GLY A 55 1.30 -8.29 3.65
CA GLY A 55 1.39 -9.75 3.55
C GLY A 55 1.50 -10.20 2.10
N SER A 56 1.47 -11.51 1.85
CA SER A 56 1.41 -12.05 0.48
C SER A 56 0.13 -11.64 -0.27
N ASP A 57 -0.99 -11.46 0.41
CA ASP A 57 -2.30 -11.19 -0.21
C ASP A 57 -3.08 -10.04 0.46
N PHE A 58 -2.43 -9.18 1.25
CA PHE A 58 -3.10 -8.04 1.87
C PHE A 58 -2.20 -6.87 2.21
N ILE A 59 -2.80 -5.70 2.39
CA ILE A 59 -2.26 -4.56 3.14
C ILE A 59 -3.12 -4.35 4.38
N LEU A 60 -2.49 -4.30 5.55
CA LEU A 60 -3.08 -3.87 6.80
C LEU A 60 -2.64 -2.44 7.07
N ALA A 61 -3.60 -1.54 7.25
CA ALA A 61 -3.33 -0.13 7.41
C ALA A 61 -4.18 0.50 8.50
N GLN A 62 -3.70 1.61 9.06
CA GLN A 62 -4.41 2.40 10.06
C GLN A 62 -4.70 3.81 9.55
N SER A 63 -5.92 4.29 9.74
CA SER A 63 -6.28 5.71 9.56
C SER A 63 -6.86 6.30 10.85
N SER A 64 -6.81 7.62 10.95
CA SER A 64 -7.67 8.39 11.87
C SER A 64 -8.56 9.33 11.07
N ASP A 65 -9.75 9.63 11.60
CA ASP A 65 -10.64 10.67 11.06
C ASP A 65 -10.46 12.01 11.80
N ASP A 66 -11.25 13.02 11.44
CA ASP A 66 -11.22 14.36 12.05
C ASP A 66 -11.68 14.37 13.53
N LEU A 67 -12.19 13.25 14.04
CA LEU A 67 -12.60 13.06 15.44
C LEU A 67 -11.58 12.24 16.23
N ASP A 68 -10.38 12.03 15.67
CA ASP A 68 -9.30 11.18 16.21
C ASP A 68 -9.70 9.71 16.40
N VAL A 69 -10.76 9.24 15.74
CA VAL A 69 -11.19 7.84 15.81
C VAL A 69 -10.26 7.00 14.94
N GLN A 70 -9.65 5.96 15.52
CA GLN A 70 -8.75 5.06 14.82
C GLN A 70 -9.49 3.92 14.14
N TYR A 71 -9.17 3.69 12.87
CA TYR A 71 -9.69 2.59 12.06
C TYR A 71 -8.55 1.69 11.59
N VAL A 72 -8.80 0.38 11.60
CA VAL A 72 -7.93 -0.62 10.99
C VAL A 72 -8.60 -1.13 9.71
N HIS A 73 -7.88 -1.01 8.59
CA HIS A 73 -8.33 -1.43 7.27
C HIS A 73 -7.53 -2.63 6.79
N LEU A 74 -8.23 -3.61 6.23
CA LEU A 74 -7.62 -4.75 5.56
C LEU A 74 -7.99 -4.70 4.07
N TYR A 75 -6.99 -4.41 3.24
CA TYR A 75 -7.11 -4.44 1.79
C TYR A 75 -6.62 -5.79 1.29
N ARG A 76 -7.51 -6.65 0.80
CA ARG A 76 -7.12 -7.96 0.24
C ARG A 76 -6.77 -7.84 -1.24
N ILE A 77 -5.82 -8.66 -1.65
CA ILE A 77 -5.44 -8.91 -3.03
C ILE A 77 -6.09 -10.23 -3.46
N GLY A 78 -7.14 -10.13 -4.26
CA GLY A 78 -7.88 -11.27 -4.83
C GLY A 78 -9.29 -11.44 -4.28
N LYS A 79 -10.22 -12.09 -5.00
CA LYS A 79 -10.08 -12.81 -6.28
C LYS A 79 -9.99 -11.92 -7.51
#